data_AF-A0A7C4I7T4-F1
#
_entry.id   AF-A0A7C4I7T4-F1
#
_cell.length_a   1.000
_cell.length_b   1.000
_cell.length_c   1.000
_cell.angle_alpha   90.00
_cell.angle_beta   90.00
_cell.angle_gamma   90.00
#
_symmetry.space_group_name_H-M   'P 1'
#
loop_
_entity.id
_entity.type
_entity.pdbx_description
1 polymer ?
#
loop_
_entity_poly.entity_id
_entity_poly.type
_entity_poly.pdbx_seq_one_letter_code
_entity_poly.pdbx_strand_id
1 'polypeptide(L)'
;MNLVDELRAAIGAAHVLTEDADTAPYLTDWRKRYRGRALAVVRPASTEEVARVVRLCVAARAPIVPQGGNTGLVGGGTPDASGKAVVICLRRLNRVRAIDTDNDTITAEAGCVLQAVQQAAAERDRLFPLSLAAEGSATIGGNLSTNAGGTAVLRYGNARELALGLEVVLPDGEIWDGLRALRKDNTGYDLRDLFIGAEGTLGIITAAVLKLFPKPRALATAFAAVPTLAAAVELLGRARAAAGATLTGFELMSDVCLATVAEELPHLPQPLRGTAPWFVLIELSDHESEAHAAATLEALLGAAIEAGIVGDAVVAQSLVEARALWALREGIPEAHARIGG
;
A
#
# COMPACT_ATOMS: atom_id res chain seq x y z
N MET A 1 -9.53 -37.76 11.81
CA MET A 1 -8.22 -37.44 11.22
C MET A 1 -7.72 -36.19 11.96
N ASN A 2 -6.42 -35.92 12.06
CA ASN A 2 -5.99 -34.66 12.69
C ASN A 2 -6.18 -33.49 11.69
N LEU A 3 -6.28 -32.25 12.17
CA LEU A 3 -6.56 -31.09 11.31
C LEU A 3 -5.51 -30.91 10.20
N VAL A 4 -4.23 -31.19 10.48
CA VAL A 4 -3.14 -31.04 9.49
C VAL A 4 -3.36 -32.00 8.31
N ASP A 5 -3.71 -33.25 8.57
CA ASP A 5 -3.96 -34.25 7.54
C ASP A 5 -5.22 -33.91 6.70
N GLU A 6 -6.26 -33.35 7.35
CA GLU A 6 -7.45 -32.86 6.64
C GLU A 6 -7.12 -31.65 5.74
N LEU A 7 -6.29 -30.72 6.22
CA LEU A 7 -5.78 -29.59 5.41
C LEU A 7 -4.96 -30.09 4.22
N ARG A 8 -4.08 -31.08 4.43
CA ARG A 8 -3.26 -31.68 3.36
C ARG A 8 -4.13 -32.36 2.30
N ALA A 9 -5.21 -33.03 2.70
CA ALA A 9 -6.17 -33.60 1.76
C ALA A 9 -6.95 -32.52 0.99
N ALA A 10 -7.26 -31.38 1.62
CA ALA A 10 -8.09 -30.33 1.03
C ALA A 10 -7.36 -29.43 0.02
N ILE A 11 -6.07 -29.16 0.22
CA ILE A 11 -5.29 -28.24 -0.61
C ILE A 11 -3.95 -28.83 -1.11
N GLY A 12 -3.66 -30.09 -0.80
CA GLY A 12 -2.41 -30.76 -1.17
C GLY A 12 -1.30 -30.62 -0.13
N ALA A 13 -0.55 -31.70 0.09
CA ALA A 13 0.47 -31.76 1.15
C ALA A 13 1.60 -30.73 1.00
N ALA A 14 1.99 -30.41 -0.24
CA ALA A 14 3.01 -29.40 -0.55
C ALA A 14 2.58 -27.96 -0.19
N HIS A 15 1.32 -27.75 0.19
CA HIS A 15 0.75 -26.44 0.50
C HIS A 15 0.36 -26.30 1.97
N VAL A 16 0.72 -27.28 2.82
CA VAL A 16 0.54 -27.27 4.27
C VAL A 16 1.90 -27.45 4.93
N LEU A 17 2.49 -26.35 5.38
CA LEU A 17 3.81 -26.31 6.00
C LEU A 17 3.69 -26.52 7.50
N THR A 18 4.48 -27.46 8.03
CA THR A 18 4.54 -27.78 9.46
C THR A 18 5.95 -27.76 10.02
N GLU A 19 6.96 -27.87 9.16
CA GLU A 19 8.36 -27.87 9.58
C GLU A 19 8.81 -26.47 10.01
N ASP A 20 9.64 -26.40 11.05
CA ASP A 20 10.12 -25.13 11.61
C ASP A 20 10.83 -24.26 10.56
N ALA A 21 11.63 -24.88 9.68
CA ALA A 21 12.36 -24.18 8.63
C ALA A 21 11.42 -23.50 7.61
N ASP A 22 10.31 -24.16 7.26
CA ASP A 22 9.37 -23.67 6.26
C ASP A 22 8.38 -22.65 6.84
N THR A 23 8.05 -22.79 8.12
CA THR A 23 7.09 -21.91 8.80
C THR A 23 7.74 -20.63 9.34
N ALA A 24 9.04 -20.65 9.68
CA ALA A 24 9.75 -19.52 10.30
C ALA A 24 9.49 -18.13 9.65
N PRO A 25 9.46 -17.96 8.32
CA PRO A 25 9.21 -16.64 7.69
C PRO A 25 7.81 -16.06 7.95
N TYR A 26 6.86 -16.88 8.39
CA TYR A 26 5.45 -16.49 8.62
C TYR A 26 5.18 -16.17 10.09
N LEU A 27 6.10 -16.54 10.99
CA LEU A 27 5.91 -16.50 12.45
C LEU A 27 6.47 -15.23 13.09
N THR A 28 7.14 -14.37 12.33
CA THR A 28 7.73 -13.13 12.83
C THR A 28 7.25 -11.95 11.98
N ASP A 29 6.89 -10.85 12.63
CA ASP A 29 6.44 -9.65 11.93
C ASP A 29 7.60 -8.92 11.24
N TRP A 30 7.26 -7.95 10.38
CA TRP A 30 8.23 -7.15 9.63
C TRP A 30 9.26 -6.45 10.52
N ARG A 31 8.83 -5.89 11.66
CA ARG A 31 9.72 -5.16 12.58
C ARG A 31 10.47 -6.08 13.55
N LYS A 32 10.25 -7.40 13.49
CA LYS A 32 10.81 -8.41 14.41
C LYS A 32 10.48 -8.12 15.88
N ARG A 33 9.36 -7.46 16.14
CA ARG A 33 8.83 -7.13 17.49
C ARG A 33 7.96 -8.25 18.04
N TYR A 34 7.27 -8.99 17.16
CA TYR A 34 6.35 -10.05 17.51
C TYR A 34 6.81 -11.36 16.89
N ARG A 35 6.81 -12.42 17.70
CA ARG A 35 7.10 -13.78 17.26
C ARG A 35 6.09 -14.76 17.84
N GLY A 36 5.46 -15.53 16.97
CA GLY A 36 4.42 -16.49 17.28
C GLY A 36 4.81 -17.95 17.03
N ARG A 37 3.81 -18.83 17.14
CA ARG A 37 3.84 -20.23 16.75
C ARG A 37 2.53 -20.58 16.03
N ALA A 38 2.61 -21.36 14.97
CA ALA A 38 1.44 -21.83 14.23
C ALA A 38 1.35 -23.36 14.26
N LEU A 39 0.13 -23.88 14.23
CA LEU A 39 -0.13 -25.30 14.01
C LEU A 39 0.32 -25.73 12.61
N ALA A 40 0.03 -24.87 11.63
CA ALA A 40 0.45 -25.01 10.24
C ALA A 40 0.37 -23.66 9.53
N VAL A 41 1.16 -23.53 8.45
CA VAL A 41 0.97 -22.47 7.45
C VAL A 41 0.38 -23.11 6.21
N VAL A 42 -0.79 -22.64 5.78
CA VAL A 42 -1.48 -23.15 4.59
C VAL A 42 -1.45 -22.12 3.46
N ARG A 43 -1.30 -22.60 2.23
CA ARG A 43 -1.10 -21.77 1.03
C ARG A 43 -2.12 -22.12 -0.06
N PRO A 44 -3.41 -21.76 0.10
CA PRO A 44 -4.44 -22.02 -0.90
C PRO A 44 -4.20 -21.23 -2.20
N ALA A 45 -4.67 -21.75 -3.34
CA ALA A 45 -4.57 -21.13 -4.68
C ALA A 45 -5.93 -20.78 -5.31
N SER A 46 -7.02 -20.95 -4.58
CA SER A 46 -8.37 -20.57 -5.03
C SER A 46 -9.22 -20.12 -3.84
N THR A 47 -10.27 -19.35 -4.12
CA THR A 47 -11.24 -18.91 -3.13
C THR A 47 -11.95 -20.12 -2.50
N GLU A 48 -12.21 -21.15 -3.29
CA GLU A 48 -12.79 -22.42 -2.83
C GLU A 48 -11.85 -23.16 -1.87
N GLU A 49 -10.54 -23.15 -2.12
CA GLU A 49 -9.55 -23.70 -1.19
C GLU A 49 -9.51 -22.91 0.12
N VAL A 50 -9.53 -21.58 0.07
CA VAL A 50 -9.63 -20.74 1.28
C VAL A 50 -10.88 -21.10 2.07
N ALA A 51 -12.04 -21.19 1.41
CA ALA A 51 -13.30 -21.58 2.03
C ALA A 51 -13.26 -22.98 2.67
N ARG A 52 -12.62 -23.97 2.00
CA ARG A 52 -12.40 -25.31 2.57
C ARG A 52 -11.53 -25.27 3.82
N VAL A 53 -10.42 -24.54 3.78
CA VAL A 53 -9.51 -24.36 4.93
C VAL A 53 -10.25 -23.74 6.12
N VAL A 54 -11.03 -22.68 5.89
CA VAL A 54 -11.80 -22.01 6.95
C VAL A 54 -12.77 -22.98 7.60
N ARG A 55 -13.56 -23.75 6.82
CA ARG A 55 -14.48 -24.76 7.36
C ARG A 55 -13.79 -25.80 8.24
N LEU A 56 -12.62 -26.29 7.82
CA LEU A 56 -11.85 -27.27 8.60
C LEU A 56 -11.34 -26.65 9.91
N CYS A 57 -10.82 -25.42 9.86
CA CYS A 57 -10.36 -24.72 11.06
C CYS A 57 -11.52 -24.46 12.04
N VAL A 58 -12.70 -24.07 11.56
CA VAL A 58 -13.91 -23.87 12.37
C VAL A 58 -14.34 -25.18 13.04
N ALA A 59 -14.42 -26.26 12.29
CA ALA A 59 -14.79 -27.58 12.81
C ALA A 59 -13.82 -28.05 13.91
N ALA A 60 -12.53 -27.77 13.74
CA ALA A 60 -11.49 -28.08 14.71
C ALA A 60 -11.29 -27.02 15.82
N ARG A 61 -12.03 -25.90 15.78
CA ARG A 61 -11.86 -24.73 16.66
C ARG A 61 -10.42 -24.20 16.68
N ALA A 62 -9.74 -24.24 15.54
CA ALA A 62 -8.41 -23.68 15.34
C ALA A 62 -8.52 -22.20 14.96
N PRO A 63 -7.84 -21.28 15.68
CA PRO A 63 -7.77 -19.88 15.29
C PRO A 63 -7.14 -19.71 13.89
N ILE A 64 -7.54 -18.68 13.17
CA ILE A 64 -7.07 -18.38 11.82
C ILE A 64 -6.34 -17.03 11.83
N VAL A 65 -5.21 -16.96 11.14
CA VAL A 65 -4.47 -15.71 10.90
C VAL A 65 -4.27 -15.53 9.39
N PRO A 66 -5.06 -14.69 8.73
CA PRO A 66 -4.86 -14.36 7.32
C PRO A 66 -3.55 -13.57 7.14
N GLN A 67 -2.75 -13.94 6.14
CA GLN A 67 -1.48 -13.27 5.88
C GLN A 67 -1.26 -13.06 4.37
N GLY A 68 -0.96 -11.82 4.00
CA GLY A 68 -0.54 -11.42 2.66
C GLY A 68 0.98 -11.33 2.55
N GLY A 69 1.48 -10.12 2.32
CA GLY A 69 2.91 -9.81 2.21
C GLY A 69 3.72 -9.86 3.52
N ASN A 70 3.06 -9.96 4.67
CA ASN A 70 3.66 -9.87 6.01
C ASN A 70 4.46 -8.56 6.26
N THR A 71 3.94 -7.44 5.75
CA THR A 71 4.55 -6.09 5.85
C THR A 71 3.85 -5.19 6.88
N GLY A 72 2.83 -5.70 7.58
CA GLY A 72 2.09 -4.97 8.60
C GLY A 72 2.96 -4.65 9.83
N LEU A 73 2.70 -3.51 10.47
CA LEU A 73 3.57 -2.95 11.52
C LEU A 73 3.01 -3.12 12.95
N VAL A 74 1.85 -3.74 13.09
CA VAL A 74 1.09 -3.87 14.35
C VAL A 74 0.90 -5.32 14.81
N GLY A 75 1.53 -6.28 14.14
CA GLY A 75 1.45 -7.70 14.50
C GLY A 75 0.19 -8.45 14.04
N GLY A 76 -0.75 -7.79 13.35
CA GLY A 76 -2.03 -8.41 12.95
C GLY A 76 -1.91 -9.64 12.04
N GLY A 77 -0.83 -9.74 11.25
CA GLY A 77 -0.52 -10.92 10.45
C GLY A 77 0.31 -11.99 11.15
N THR A 78 0.65 -11.82 12.44
CA THR A 78 1.53 -12.73 13.19
C THR A 78 0.70 -13.58 14.16
N PRO A 79 0.85 -14.92 14.17
CA PRO A 79 0.13 -15.77 15.12
C PRO A 79 0.58 -15.52 16.56
N ASP A 80 -0.26 -15.92 17.52
CA ASP A 80 0.08 -15.87 18.93
C ASP A 80 1.12 -16.94 19.31
N ALA A 81 1.53 -16.97 20.58
CA ALA A 81 2.48 -17.95 21.09
C ALA A 81 1.85 -19.33 21.36
N SER A 82 0.55 -19.53 21.17
CA SER A 82 -0.15 -20.76 21.58
C SER A 82 0.20 -21.97 20.70
N GLY A 83 0.61 -21.75 19.45
CA GLY A 83 0.85 -22.82 18.48
C GLY A 83 -0.43 -23.48 17.95
N LYS A 84 -1.61 -22.92 18.24
CA LYS A 84 -2.91 -23.47 17.82
C LYS A 84 -3.44 -22.86 16.52
N ALA A 85 -2.96 -21.68 16.16
CA ALA A 85 -3.45 -20.94 15.01
C ALA A 85 -2.96 -21.55 13.69
N VAL A 86 -3.81 -21.51 12.66
CA VAL A 86 -3.44 -21.78 11.27
C VAL A 86 -3.22 -20.44 10.56
N VAL A 87 -2.02 -20.24 10.01
CA VAL A 87 -1.73 -19.06 9.18
C VAL A 87 -2.17 -19.37 7.75
N ILE A 88 -3.06 -18.55 7.18
CA ILE A 88 -3.51 -18.69 5.79
C ILE A 88 -2.78 -17.67 4.93
N CYS A 89 -1.77 -18.14 4.19
CA CYS A 89 -0.98 -17.32 3.28
C CYS A 89 -1.65 -17.23 1.91
N LEU A 90 -2.06 -16.02 1.53
CA LEU A 90 -2.82 -15.77 0.29
C LEU A 90 -1.93 -15.59 -0.95
N ARG A 91 -0.59 -15.63 -0.82
CA ARG A 91 0.34 -15.29 -1.92
C ARG A 91 0.26 -16.16 -3.17
N ARG A 92 -0.42 -17.32 -3.12
CA ARG A 92 -0.69 -18.15 -4.32
C ARG A 92 -1.94 -17.72 -5.09
N LEU A 93 -2.81 -16.91 -4.50
CA LEU A 93 -3.91 -16.20 -5.15
C LEU A 93 -3.35 -14.91 -5.77
N ASN A 94 -2.56 -15.01 -6.83
CA ASN A 94 -1.79 -13.90 -7.39
C ASN A 94 -2.11 -13.56 -8.85
N ARG A 95 -3.28 -13.95 -9.35
CA ARG A 95 -3.71 -13.66 -10.72
C ARG A 95 -4.44 -12.32 -10.82
N VAL A 96 -4.06 -11.53 -11.83
CA VAL A 96 -4.93 -10.47 -12.37
C VAL A 96 -5.98 -11.15 -13.24
N ARG A 97 -7.24 -11.17 -12.78
CA ARG A 97 -8.36 -11.87 -13.43
C ARG A 97 -8.84 -11.13 -14.68
N ALA A 98 -8.88 -9.79 -14.64
CA ALA A 98 -9.34 -8.96 -15.76
C ALA A 98 -8.79 -7.53 -15.66
N ILE A 99 -8.60 -6.87 -16.80
CA ILE A 99 -8.36 -5.43 -16.92
C ILE A 99 -9.34 -4.88 -17.96
N ASP A 100 -10.19 -3.95 -17.54
CA ASP A 100 -11.16 -3.25 -18.39
C ASP A 100 -10.74 -1.79 -18.50
N THR A 101 -10.20 -1.42 -19.66
CA THR A 101 -9.72 -0.06 -19.96
C THR A 101 -10.83 0.91 -20.32
N ASP A 102 -12.03 0.41 -20.62
CA ASP A 102 -13.19 1.25 -20.96
C ASP A 102 -13.90 1.71 -19.69
N ASN A 103 -13.93 0.86 -18.65
CA ASN A 103 -14.47 1.18 -17.33
C ASN A 103 -13.40 1.62 -16.30
N ASP A 104 -12.12 1.57 -16.71
CA ASP A 104 -10.96 1.83 -15.86
C ASP A 104 -10.99 0.99 -14.59
N THR A 105 -11.00 -0.34 -14.73
CA THR A 105 -10.98 -1.27 -13.60
C THR A 105 -9.99 -2.42 -13.79
N ILE A 106 -9.47 -2.92 -12.67
CA ILE A 106 -8.66 -4.14 -12.61
C ILE A 106 -9.24 -5.08 -11.56
N THR A 107 -9.47 -6.33 -11.93
CA THR A 107 -9.86 -7.39 -10.98
C THR A 107 -8.63 -8.21 -10.65
N ALA A 108 -8.23 -8.23 -9.39
CA ALA A 108 -7.02 -8.90 -8.92
C ALA A 108 -7.30 -9.79 -7.72
N GLU A 109 -6.62 -10.94 -7.65
CA GLU A 109 -6.65 -11.80 -6.48
C GLU A 109 -5.89 -11.16 -5.29
N ALA A 110 -6.30 -11.51 -4.06
CA ALA A 110 -5.83 -10.86 -2.84
C ALA A 110 -4.32 -11.01 -2.59
N GLY A 111 -3.69 -12.05 -3.12
CA GLY A 111 -2.25 -12.30 -3.02
C GLY A 111 -1.42 -11.61 -4.11
N CYS A 112 -2.02 -10.89 -5.06
CA CYS A 112 -1.27 -10.09 -6.01
C CYS A 112 -0.42 -9.05 -5.28
N VAL A 113 0.89 -9.02 -5.57
CA VAL A 113 1.80 -7.97 -5.07
C VAL A 113 1.39 -6.64 -5.67
N LEU A 114 1.38 -5.58 -4.86
CA LEU A 114 0.98 -4.22 -5.28
C LEU A 114 1.73 -3.77 -6.53
N GLN A 115 3.06 -3.91 -6.52
CA GLN A 115 3.90 -3.56 -7.67
C GLN A 115 3.53 -4.32 -8.95
N ALA A 116 3.16 -5.60 -8.85
CA ALA A 116 2.73 -6.38 -10.01
C ALA A 116 1.39 -5.89 -10.58
N VAL A 117 0.47 -5.42 -9.72
CA VAL A 117 -0.81 -4.83 -10.16
C VAL A 117 -0.59 -3.46 -10.81
N GLN A 118 0.30 -2.63 -10.25
CA GLN A 118 0.72 -1.36 -10.86
C GLN A 118 1.34 -1.59 -12.25
N GLN A 119 2.23 -2.58 -12.38
CA GLN A 119 2.84 -2.93 -13.67
C GLN A 119 1.81 -3.41 -14.69
N ALA A 120 0.90 -4.31 -14.29
CA ALA A 120 -0.16 -4.79 -15.17
C ALA A 120 -1.08 -3.66 -15.66
N ALA A 121 -1.36 -2.66 -14.82
CA ALA A 121 -2.08 -1.45 -15.22
C ALA A 121 -1.26 -0.59 -16.20
N ALA A 122 0.03 -0.38 -15.92
CA ALA A 122 0.92 0.43 -16.75
C ALA A 122 1.10 -0.16 -18.16
N GLU A 123 1.13 -1.48 -18.29
CA GLU A 123 1.16 -2.19 -19.59
C GLU A 123 -0.10 -1.94 -20.44
N ARG A 124 -1.19 -1.47 -19.82
CA ARG A 124 -2.45 -1.08 -20.48
C ARG A 124 -2.64 0.43 -20.53
N ASP A 125 -1.57 1.20 -20.38
CA ASP A 125 -1.59 2.68 -20.34
C ASP A 125 -2.56 3.22 -19.29
N ARG A 126 -2.54 2.58 -18.12
CA ARG A 126 -3.33 2.97 -16.94
C ARG A 126 -2.45 3.10 -15.71
N LEU A 127 -2.97 3.81 -14.72
CA LEU A 127 -2.39 3.99 -13.40
C LEU A 127 -3.25 3.25 -12.37
N PHE A 128 -2.63 2.38 -11.59
CA PHE A 128 -3.15 2.01 -10.28
C PHE A 128 -2.41 2.86 -9.23
N PRO A 129 -3.08 3.82 -8.56
CA PRO A 129 -2.39 4.93 -7.91
C PRO A 129 -1.93 4.67 -6.47
N LEU A 130 -2.34 3.55 -5.86
CA LEU A 130 -1.85 3.21 -4.51
C LEU A 130 -0.35 2.92 -4.58
N SER A 131 0.47 3.71 -3.88
CA SER A 131 1.90 3.49 -3.75
C SER A 131 2.35 3.71 -2.31
N LEU A 132 3.24 2.82 -1.85
CA LEU A 132 3.75 2.77 -0.49
C LEU A 132 5.11 2.06 -0.48
N ALA A 133 5.95 2.32 0.52
CA ALA A 133 7.33 1.82 0.57
C ALA A 133 7.47 0.29 0.48
N ALA A 134 6.45 -0.46 0.93
CA ALA A 134 6.42 -1.92 0.87
C ALA A 134 5.80 -2.50 -0.42
N GLU A 135 5.65 -1.73 -1.49
CA GLU A 135 4.88 -2.15 -2.68
C GLU A 135 5.43 -3.40 -3.40
N GLY A 136 6.72 -3.68 -3.27
CA GLY A 136 7.35 -4.89 -3.81
C GLY A 136 7.01 -6.19 -3.07
N SER A 137 6.33 -6.13 -1.92
CA SER A 137 5.96 -7.30 -1.12
C SER A 137 4.54 -7.25 -0.54
N ALA A 138 4.00 -6.05 -0.29
CA ALA A 138 2.62 -5.85 0.11
C ALA A 138 1.66 -6.37 -0.97
N THR A 139 0.56 -6.98 -0.52
CA THR A 139 -0.42 -7.62 -1.41
C THR A 139 -1.73 -6.84 -1.41
N ILE A 140 -2.51 -6.90 -2.49
CA ILE A 140 -3.82 -6.22 -2.60
C ILE A 140 -4.76 -6.52 -1.42
N GLY A 141 -4.90 -7.80 -1.04
CA GLY A 141 -5.74 -8.20 0.09
C GLY A 141 -5.26 -7.57 1.40
N GLY A 142 -3.95 -7.57 1.64
CA GLY A 142 -3.35 -6.88 2.79
C GLY A 142 -3.63 -5.38 2.79
N ASN A 143 -3.45 -4.71 1.66
CA ASN A 143 -3.72 -3.27 1.52
C ASN A 143 -5.18 -2.94 1.83
N LEU A 144 -6.12 -3.76 1.36
CA LEU A 144 -7.55 -3.59 1.63
C LEU A 144 -7.86 -3.90 3.11
N SER A 145 -7.36 -5.01 3.65
CA SER A 145 -7.60 -5.38 5.04
C SER A 145 -7.07 -4.37 6.04
N THR A 146 -6.01 -3.61 5.71
CA THR A 146 -5.47 -2.53 6.57
C THR A 146 -5.96 -1.14 6.18
N ASN A 147 -6.79 -1.02 5.13
CA ASN A 147 -7.15 0.25 4.49
C ASN A 147 -5.92 1.15 4.22
N ALA A 148 -4.91 0.56 3.57
CA ALA A 148 -3.63 1.20 3.33
C ALA A 148 -3.79 2.57 2.64
N GLY A 149 -3.05 3.54 3.15
CA GLY A 149 -2.78 4.79 2.46
C GLY A 149 -1.50 4.70 1.63
N GLY A 150 -0.95 5.87 1.34
CA GLY A 150 0.19 6.06 0.47
C GLY A 150 0.45 7.55 0.26
N THR A 151 1.55 7.87 -0.42
CA THR A 151 1.96 9.25 -0.72
C THR A 151 0.94 9.98 -1.61
N ALA A 152 0.21 9.24 -2.44
CA ALA A 152 -0.79 9.78 -3.36
C ALA A 152 -2.23 9.81 -2.82
N VAL A 153 -2.43 9.55 -1.52
CA VAL A 153 -3.78 9.54 -0.89
C VAL A 153 -4.48 10.88 -1.04
N LEU A 154 -3.75 12.00 -1.02
CA LEU A 154 -4.35 13.32 -1.18
C LEU A 154 -5.09 13.49 -2.51
N ARG A 155 -4.74 12.72 -3.55
CA ARG A 155 -5.36 12.78 -4.87
C ARG A 155 -6.36 11.66 -5.11
N TYR A 156 -5.99 10.44 -4.75
CA TYR A 156 -6.71 9.23 -5.17
C TYR A 156 -7.45 8.52 -4.03
N GLY A 157 -7.23 8.95 -2.78
CA GLY A 157 -7.75 8.29 -1.60
C GLY A 157 -6.94 7.07 -1.17
N ASN A 158 -7.40 6.41 -0.11
CA ASN A 158 -6.80 5.18 0.43
C ASN A 158 -7.33 3.94 -0.31
N ALA A 159 -6.93 2.74 0.12
CA ALA A 159 -7.37 1.49 -0.47
C ALA A 159 -8.90 1.33 -0.52
N ARG A 160 -9.64 1.87 0.47
CA ARG A 160 -11.12 1.92 0.44
C ARG A 160 -11.65 2.68 -0.76
N GLU A 161 -11.14 3.89 -0.96
CA GLU A 161 -11.54 4.74 -2.09
C GLU A 161 -11.22 4.11 -3.45
N LEU A 162 -10.25 3.22 -3.50
CA LEU A 162 -9.83 2.53 -4.72
C LEU A 162 -10.60 1.24 -4.99
N ALA A 163 -11.35 0.71 -4.04
CA ALA A 163 -12.10 -0.53 -4.19
C ALA A 163 -13.51 -0.27 -4.76
N LEU A 164 -13.94 -1.11 -5.71
CA LEU A 164 -15.31 -1.13 -6.22
C LEU A 164 -16.09 -2.35 -5.67
N GLY A 165 -15.42 -3.49 -5.57
CA GLY A 165 -16.03 -4.74 -5.10
C GLY A 165 -15.01 -5.69 -4.49
N LEU A 166 -15.48 -6.66 -3.69
CA LEU A 166 -14.65 -7.66 -3.02
C LEU A 166 -15.29 -9.05 -3.10
N GLU A 167 -14.43 -10.06 -3.06
CA GLU A 167 -14.78 -11.46 -2.83
C GLU A 167 -14.20 -11.86 -1.46
N VAL A 168 -15.04 -12.32 -0.54
CA VAL A 168 -14.64 -12.58 0.86
C VAL A 168 -15.11 -13.95 1.30
N VAL A 169 -14.21 -14.71 1.93
CA VAL A 169 -14.57 -15.92 2.66
C VAL A 169 -14.90 -15.55 4.10
N LEU A 170 -16.14 -15.82 4.51
CA LEU A 170 -16.68 -15.51 5.84
C LEU A 170 -16.19 -16.52 6.89
N PRO A 171 -16.36 -16.23 8.20
CA PRO A 171 -15.85 -17.08 9.28
C PRO A 171 -16.41 -18.50 9.33
N ASP A 172 -17.54 -18.79 8.68
CA ASP A 172 -18.11 -20.13 8.51
C ASP A 172 -17.68 -20.81 7.19
N GLY A 173 -16.91 -20.10 6.37
CA GLY A 173 -16.45 -20.54 5.06
C GLY A 173 -17.45 -20.31 3.92
N GLU A 174 -18.55 -19.58 4.14
CA GLU A 174 -19.37 -19.05 3.05
C GLU A 174 -18.54 -18.07 2.20
N ILE A 175 -18.77 -18.06 0.88
CA ILE A 175 -18.15 -17.10 -0.03
C ILE A 175 -19.16 -16.00 -0.31
N TRP A 176 -18.87 -14.79 0.15
CA TRP A 176 -19.59 -13.60 -0.25
C TRP A 176 -18.96 -13.01 -1.52
N ASP A 177 -19.70 -13.02 -2.62
CA ASP A 177 -19.30 -12.45 -3.91
C ASP A 177 -19.93 -11.07 -4.14
N GLY A 178 -19.14 -10.04 -3.88
CA GLY A 178 -19.43 -8.65 -4.19
C GLY A 178 -18.53 -8.08 -5.29
N LEU A 179 -17.98 -8.89 -6.21
CA LEU A 179 -17.14 -8.40 -7.30
C LEU A 179 -17.98 -7.68 -8.37
N ARG A 180 -18.32 -6.41 -8.08
CA ARG A 180 -19.03 -5.51 -8.98
C ARG A 180 -18.07 -4.44 -9.50
N ALA A 181 -17.95 -4.34 -10.82
CA ALA A 181 -17.20 -3.28 -11.49
C ALA A 181 -18.06 -2.04 -11.75
N LEU A 182 -18.93 -1.68 -10.81
CA LEU A 182 -19.86 -0.56 -10.96
C LEU A 182 -19.34 0.66 -10.19
N ARG A 183 -19.32 1.83 -10.85
CA ARG A 183 -18.97 3.11 -10.20
C ARG A 183 -20.07 3.60 -9.25
N LYS A 184 -21.31 3.20 -9.51
CA LYS A 184 -22.49 3.52 -8.70
C LYS A 184 -23.34 2.27 -8.58
N ASP A 185 -23.50 1.79 -7.35
CA ASP A 185 -24.36 0.66 -7.02
C ASP A 185 -25.01 0.92 -5.66
N ASN A 186 -26.32 1.13 -5.66
CA ASN A 186 -27.09 1.47 -4.46
C ASN A 186 -28.10 0.35 -4.11
N THR A 187 -27.81 -0.90 -4.46
CA THR A 187 -28.71 -2.04 -4.20
C THR A 187 -28.45 -2.67 -2.83
N GLY A 188 -28.76 -1.94 -1.75
CA GLY A 188 -28.64 -2.42 -0.38
C GLY A 188 -27.46 -1.81 0.38
N TYR A 189 -26.93 -2.54 1.37
CA TYR A 189 -25.82 -2.08 2.20
C TYR A 189 -24.48 -2.22 1.49
N ASP A 190 -23.56 -1.28 1.73
CA ASP A 190 -22.18 -1.37 1.28
C ASP A 190 -21.37 -2.29 2.22
N LEU A 191 -21.51 -3.61 2.04
CA LEU A 191 -20.81 -4.60 2.85
C LEU A 191 -19.31 -4.64 2.57
N ARG A 192 -18.86 -4.20 1.38
CA ARG A 192 -17.44 -4.10 1.02
C ARG A 192 -16.69 -3.31 2.09
N ASP A 193 -17.27 -2.18 2.50
CA ASP A 193 -16.61 -1.26 3.42
C ASP A 193 -16.46 -1.82 4.84
N LEU A 194 -17.24 -2.82 5.21
CA LEU A 194 -17.07 -3.50 6.49
C LEU A 194 -15.78 -4.33 6.55
N PHE A 195 -15.34 -4.91 5.42
CA PHE A 195 -14.14 -5.76 5.36
C PHE A 195 -12.84 -4.97 5.13
N ILE A 196 -12.93 -3.80 4.51
CA ILE A 196 -11.78 -2.92 4.32
C ILE A 196 -11.42 -2.27 5.66
N GLY A 197 -10.18 -2.44 6.10
CA GLY A 197 -9.73 -2.02 7.44
C GLY A 197 -10.10 -3.01 8.57
N ALA A 198 -10.73 -4.15 8.27
CA ALA A 198 -11.10 -5.14 9.29
C ALA A 198 -9.94 -6.04 9.75
N GLU A 199 -8.76 -5.92 9.12
CA GLU A 199 -7.55 -6.66 9.48
C GLU A 199 -7.73 -8.19 9.55
N GLY A 200 -8.61 -8.74 8.69
CA GLY A 200 -8.88 -10.17 8.61
C GLY A 200 -9.79 -10.73 9.72
N THR A 201 -10.31 -9.87 10.62
CA THR A 201 -11.13 -10.29 11.77
C THR A 201 -12.57 -10.65 11.43
N LEU A 202 -13.08 -10.17 10.29
CA LEU A 202 -14.46 -10.39 9.85
C LEU A 202 -14.56 -11.39 8.68
N GLY A 203 -13.44 -11.71 8.05
CA GLY A 203 -13.39 -12.55 6.86
C GLY A 203 -12.07 -12.39 6.11
N ILE A 204 -11.87 -13.24 5.10
CA ILE A 204 -10.64 -13.28 4.29
C ILE A 204 -10.94 -12.77 2.89
N ILE A 205 -10.41 -11.59 2.55
CA ILE A 205 -10.49 -11.06 1.18
C ILE A 205 -9.68 -11.98 0.26
N THR A 206 -10.30 -12.43 -0.82
CA THR A 206 -9.71 -13.37 -1.81
C THR A 206 -9.56 -12.77 -3.20
N ALA A 207 -10.36 -11.77 -3.55
CA ALA A 207 -10.18 -10.92 -4.73
C ALA A 207 -10.86 -9.55 -4.55
N ALA A 208 -10.49 -8.62 -5.42
CA ALA A 208 -11.04 -7.27 -5.45
C ALA A 208 -11.18 -6.74 -6.88
N VAL A 209 -12.19 -5.91 -7.10
CA VAL A 209 -12.27 -5.01 -8.26
C VAL A 209 -11.78 -3.64 -7.81
N LEU A 210 -10.76 -3.09 -8.48
CA LEU A 210 -10.09 -1.86 -8.13
C LEU A 210 -10.19 -0.83 -9.26
N LYS A 211 -10.25 0.46 -8.90
CA LYS A 211 -10.25 1.58 -9.83
C LYS A 211 -8.87 1.76 -10.46
N LEU A 212 -8.84 1.89 -11.77
CA LEU A 212 -7.73 2.44 -12.54
C LEU A 212 -7.98 3.91 -12.86
N PHE A 213 -6.92 4.59 -13.25
CA PHE A 213 -6.91 5.97 -13.68
C PHE A 213 -6.12 6.12 -14.98
N PRO A 214 -6.33 7.19 -15.76
CA PRO A 214 -5.44 7.53 -16.86
C PRO A 214 -4.01 7.68 -16.37
N LYS A 215 -3.04 7.13 -17.11
CA LYS A 215 -1.63 7.33 -16.81
C LYS A 215 -1.27 8.82 -17.03
N PRO A 216 -0.59 9.48 -16.08
CA PRO A 216 -0.11 10.84 -16.30
C PRO A 216 0.96 10.84 -17.40
N ARG A 217 0.98 11.92 -18.19
CA ARG A 217 1.93 12.11 -19.28
C ARG A 217 3.26 12.66 -18.79
N ALA A 218 3.24 13.41 -17.69
CA ALA A 218 4.43 13.96 -17.07
C ALA A 218 4.31 14.02 -15.55
N LEU A 219 5.47 14.04 -14.89
CA LEU A 219 5.62 14.26 -13.46
C LEU A 219 6.54 15.47 -13.26
N ALA A 220 6.19 16.35 -12.33
CA ALA A 220 7.08 17.41 -11.88
C ALA A 220 7.22 17.35 -10.36
N THR A 221 8.44 17.35 -9.86
CA THR A 221 8.75 17.19 -8.44
C THR A 221 9.58 18.36 -7.94
N ALA A 222 9.23 18.90 -6.78
CA ALA A 222 10.01 19.94 -6.13
C ALA A 222 10.17 19.69 -4.64
N PHE A 223 11.24 20.25 -4.10
CA PHE A 223 11.60 20.18 -2.69
C PHE A 223 11.79 21.60 -2.16
N ALA A 224 10.94 22.01 -1.21
CA ALA A 224 10.87 23.38 -0.72
C ALA A 224 11.20 23.45 0.78
N ALA A 225 12.07 24.38 1.16
CA ALA A 225 12.40 24.69 2.54
C ALA A 225 11.40 25.72 3.10
N VAL A 226 10.76 25.41 4.23
CA VAL A 226 9.74 26.27 4.87
C VAL A 226 10.09 26.54 6.34
N PRO A 227 9.87 27.77 6.85
CA PRO A 227 10.32 28.15 8.19
C PRO A 227 9.45 27.56 9.31
N THR A 228 8.18 27.22 9.03
CA THR A 228 7.21 26.76 10.02
C THR A 228 6.21 25.76 9.44
N LEU A 229 5.54 25.01 10.32
CA LEU A 229 4.40 24.17 9.95
C LEU A 229 3.24 24.98 9.36
N ALA A 230 3.00 26.19 9.87
CA ALA A 230 1.96 27.07 9.33
C ALA A 230 2.26 27.47 7.89
N ALA A 231 3.53 27.75 7.56
CA ALA A 231 3.96 28.02 6.20
C ALA A 231 3.77 26.79 5.28
N ALA A 232 4.04 25.57 5.76
CA ALA A 232 3.76 24.36 5.00
C ALA A 232 2.27 24.18 4.69
N VAL A 233 1.39 24.45 5.66
CA VAL A 233 -0.07 24.38 5.47
C VAL A 233 -0.56 25.46 4.51
N GLU A 234 -0.03 26.68 4.59
CA GLU A 234 -0.33 27.73 3.62
C GLU A 234 0.13 27.34 2.20
N LEU A 235 1.35 26.79 2.08
CA LEU A 235 1.87 26.28 0.82
C LEU A 235 0.99 25.18 0.23
N LEU A 236 0.46 24.26 1.06
CA LEU A 236 -0.51 23.26 0.62
C LEU A 236 -1.80 23.90 0.06
N GLY A 237 -2.31 24.94 0.72
CA GLY A 237 -3.47 25.70 0.25
C GLY A 237 -3.23 26.32 -1.13
N ARG A 238 -2.06 26.94 -1.32
CA ARG A 238 -1.64 27.52 -2.60
C ARG A 238 -1.43 26.44 -3.68
N ALA A 239 -0.80 25.33 -3.33
CA ALA A 239 -0.59 24.21 -4.24
C ALA A 239 -1.93 23.62 -4.73
N ARG A 240 -2.91 23.46 -3.84
CA ARG A 240 -4.26 23.02 -4.20
C ARG A 240 -4.96 24.01 -5.12
N ALA A 241 -4.83 25.31 -4.86
CA ALA A 241 -5.42 26.35 -5.71
C ALA A 241 -4.79 26.40 -7.11
N ALA A 242 -3.47 26.21 -7.20
CA ALA A 242 -2.72 26.29 -8.46
C ALA A 242 -2.84 25.01 -9.31
N ALA A 243 -2.70 23.84 -8.69
CA ALA A 243 -2.58 22.55 -9.39
C ALA A 243 -3.86 21.70 -9.33
N GLY A 244 -4.75 21.95 -8.37
CA GLY A 244 -6.01 21.21 -8.24
C GLY A 244 -5.80 19.69 -8.23
N ALA A 245 -6.35 19.01 -9.24
CA ALA A 245 -6.29 17.57 -9.38
C ALA A 245 -4.95 17.03 -9.91
N THR A 246 -4.00 17.88 -10.35
CA THR A 246 -2.66 17.42 -10.72
C THR A 246 -1.74 17.33 -9.52
N LEU A 247 -2.09 17.92 -8.36
CA LEU A 247 -1.33 17.75 -7.12
C LEU A 247 -1.47 16.30 -6.60
N THR A 248 -0.41 15.52 -6.72
CA THR A 248 -0.40 14.09 -6.34
C THR A 248 0.49 13.77 -5.16
N GLY A 249 1.47 14.60 -4.84
CA GLY A 249 2.34 14.45 -3.68
C GLY A 249 2.45 15.76 -2.89
N PHE A 250 2.35 15.67 -1.57
CA PHE A 250 2.67 16.77 -0.66
C PHE A 250 3.12 16.20 0.69
N GLU A 251 4.42 15.97 0.84
CA GLU A 251 5.00 15.30 2.02
C GLU A 251 5.83 16.29 2.83
N LEU A 252 5.51 16.40 4.12
CA LEU A 252 6.25 17.22 5.08
C LEU A 252 7.32 16.38 5.78
N MET A 253 8.53 16.93 5.89
CA MET A 253 9.66 16.33 6.59
C MET A 253 10.30 17.36 7.52
N SER A 254 10.75 16.93 8.70
CA SER A 254 11.55 17.78 9.59
C SER A 254 13.04 17.67 9.23
N ASP A 255 13.80 18.72 9.56
CA ASP A 255 15.26 18.68 9.47
C ASP A 255 15.85 17.53 10.31
N VAL A 256 15.24 17.19 11.44
CA VAL A 256 15.65 16.06 12.29
C VAL A 256 15.58 14.73 11.52
N CYS A 257 14.46 14.46 10.83
CA CYS A 257 14.32 13.23 10.04
C CYS A 257 15.34 13.19 8.90
N LEU A 258 15.55 14.32 8.22
CA LEU A 258 16.50 14.40 7.10
C LEU A 258 17.96 14.31 7.57
N ALA A 259 18.29 14.80 8.76
CA ALA A 259 19.60 14.63 9.36
C ALA A 259 19.89 13.14 9.62
N THR A 260 18.90 12.39 10.14
CA THR A 260 19.03 10.92 10.29
C THR A 260 19.20 10.22 8.95
N VAL A 261 18.44 10.60 7.92
CA VAL A 261 18.63 10.07 6.56
C VAL A 261 20.04 10.38 6.02
N ALA A 262 20.54 11.60 6.25
CA ALA A 262 21.88 11.99 5.81
C ALA A 262 23.01 11.21 6.50
N GLU A 263 22.81 10.81 7.77
CA GLU A 263 23.77 10.01 8.53
C GLU A 263 23.71 8.53 8.14
N GLU A 264 22.51 7.96 8.07
CA GLU A 264 22.31 6.53 7.86
C GLU A 264 22.30 6.11 6.38
N LEU A 265 21.93 7.03 5.48
CA LEU A 265 21.84 6.82 4.04
C LEU A 265 22.64 7.90 3.27
N PRO A 266 23.97 8.00 3.49
CA PRO A 266 24.80 9.12 2.99
C PRO A 266 24.94 9.18 1.46
N HIS A 267 24.46 8.16 0.74
CA HIS A 267 24.44 8.10 -0.72
C HIS A 267 23.27 8.88 -1.33
N LEU A 268 22.27 9.27 -0.52
CA LEU A 268 21.12 10.07 -0.98
C LEU A 268 21.48 11.56 -1.05
N PRO A 269 20.86 12.33 -1.96
CA PRO A 269 21.14 13.76 -2.10
C PRO A 269 20.70 14.55 -0.86
N GLN A 270 21.35 15.67 -0.57
CA GLN A 270 21.02 16.51 0.61
C GLN A 270 20.70 17.95 0.21
N PRO A 271 19.69 18.19 -0.65
CA PRO A 271 19.32 19.52 -1.08
C PRO A 271 18.85 20.35 0.10
N LEU A 272 19.26 21.63 0.15
CA LEU A 272 18.79 22.59 1.15
C LEU A 272 19.04 22.19 2.62
N ARG A 273 19.99 21.28 2.89
CA ARG A 273 20.25 20.79 4.25
C ARG A 273 20.64 21.94 5.19
N GLY A 274 20.01 21.98 6.37
CA GLY A 274 20.29 22.97 7.41
C GLY A 274 19.82 24.39 7.09
N THR A 275 19.05 24.60 6.03
CA THR A 275 18.52 25.94 5.67
C THR A 275 17.19 26.26 6.34
N ALA A 276 16.44 25.24 6.78
CA ALA A 276 15.14 25.39 7.41
C ALA A 276 14.83 24.22 8.36
N PRO A 277 13.94 24.40 9.36
CA PRO A 277 13.50 23.32 10.24
C PRO A 277 12.54 22.32 9.59
N TRP A 278 11.90 22.70 8.47
CA TRP A 278 10.89 21.91 7.79
C TRP A 278 11.08 21.97 6.27
N PHE A 279 10.70 20.87 5.61
CA PHE A 279 10.81 20.70 4.17
C PHE A 279 9.54 20.06 3.60
N VAL A 280 9.16 20.46 2.40
CA VAL A 280 8.00 19.93 1.68
C VAL A 280 8.45 19.33 0.35
N LEU A 281 8.12 18.08 0.10
CA LEU A 281 8.21 17.45 -1.21
C LEU A 281 6.85 17.56 -1.91
N ILE A 282 6.82 18.21 -3.07
CA ILE A 282 5.63 18.43 -3.88
C ILE A 282 5.77 17.61 -5.17
N GLU A 283 4.71 16.92 -5.57
CA GLU A 283 4.64 16.26 -6.87
C GLU A 283 3.35 16.62 -7.60
N LEU A 284 3.50 16.96 -8.88
CA LEU A 284 2.41 17.13 -9.82
C LEU A 284 2.42 15.98 -10.84
N SER A 285 1.27 15.35 -11.05
CA SER A 285 1.00 14.43 -12.16
C SER A 285 0.16 15.13 -13.22
N ASP A 286 0.75 15.37 -14.38
CA ASP A 286 0.17 16.19 -15.43
C ASP A 286 -0.28 15.35 -16.65
N HIS A 287 -1.39 15.75 -17.26
CA HIS A 287 -1.97 15.08 -18.43
C HIS A 287 -1.79 15.85 -19.75
N GLU A 288 -1.12 17.01 -19.71
CA GLU A 288 -0.83 17.83 -20.88
C GLU A 288 0.62 17.63 -21.33
N SER A 289 1.60 18.08 -20.53
CA SER A 289 3.02 17.99 -20.86
C SER A 289 3.94 18.27 -19.66
N GLU A 290 5.20 17.87 -19.79
CA GLU A 290 6.25 18.18 -18.80
C GLU A 290 6.45 19.69 -18.64
N ALA A 291 6.40 20.45 -19.74
CA ALA A 291 6.53 21.90 -19.71
C ALA A 291 5.38 22.58 -18.92
N HIS A 292 4.15 22.09 -19.07
CA HIS A 292 2.99 22.60 -18.32
C HIS A 292 3.12 22.32 -16.81
N ALA A 293 3.54 21.10 -16.46
CA ALA A 293 3.78 20.70 -15.07
C ALA A 293 4.88 21.53 -14.41
N ALA A 294 6.02 21.69 -15.09
CA ALA A 294 7.14 22.48 -14.62
C ALA A 294 6.75 23.95 -14.43
N ALA A 295 6.10 24.57 -15.43
CA ALA A 295 5.67 25.96 -15.35
C ALA A 295 4.69 26.22 -14.19
N THR A 296 3.78 25.28 -13.93
CA THR A 296 2.84 25.38 -12.80
C THR A 296 3.58 25.32 -11.47
N LEU A 297 4.54 24.40 -11.34
CA LEU A 297 5.33 24.23 -10.12
C LEU A 297 6.27 25.41 -9.85
N GLU A 298 6.91 25.92 -10.90
CA GLU A 298 7.76 27.12 -10.85
C GLU A 298 6.96 28.36 -10.47
N ALA A 299 5.78 28.58 -11.08
CA ALA A 299 4.93 29.72 -10.74
C ALA A 299 4.43 29.66 -9.29
N LEU A 300 4.03 28.47 -8.82
CA LEU A 300 3.64 28.22 -7.43
C LEU A 300 4.78 28.57 -6.46
N LEU A 301 5.98 28.04 -6.72
CA LEU A 301 7.14 28.24 -5.84
C LEU A 301 7.65 29.67 -5.88
N GLY A 302 7.70 30.30 -7.06
CA GLY A 302 8.06 31.71 -7.21
C GLY A 302 7.16 32.62 -6.39
N ALA A 303 5.84 32.47 -6.50
CA ALA A 303 4.89 33.23 -5.71
C ALA A 303 4.98 32.94 -4.20
N ALA A 304 5.34 31.71 -3.81
CA ALA A 304 5.54 31.35 -2.40
C ALA A 304 6.83 31.92 -1.81
N ILE A 305 7.89 32.03 -2.61
CA ILE A 305 9.15 32.69 -2.24
C ILE A 305 8.93 34.20 -2.10
N GLU A 306 8.26 34.84 -3.06
CA GLU A 306 7.91 36.27 -2.99
C GLU A 306 7.07 36.62 -1.75
N ALA A 307 6.19 35.69 -1.34
CA ALA A 307 5.37 35.84 -0.14
C ALA A 307 6.11 35.49 1.18
N GLY A 308 7.37 35.07 1.13
CA GLY A 308 8.16 34.68 2.31
C GLY A 308 7.72 33.37 2.98
N ILE A 309 6.94 32.54 2.28
CA ILE A 309 6.44 31.25 2.77
C ILE A 309 7.49 30.16 2.58
N VAL A 310 8.16 30.19 1.43
CA VAL A 310 9.25 29.30 1.08
C VAL A 310 10.55 30.09 1.12
N GLY A 311 11.56 29.59 1.83
CA GLY A 311 12.87 30.23 1.89
C GLY A 311 13.72 29.94 0.65
N ASP A 312 13.72 28.68 0.22
CA ASP A 312 14.42 28.21 -0.98
C ASP A 312 13.73 26.94 -1.51
N ALA A 313 13.88 26.64 -2.80
CA ALA A 313 13.30 25.46 -3.42
C ALA A 313 14.15 24.91 -4.56
N VAL A 314 14.12 23.58 -4.74
CA VAL A 314 14.72 22.88 -5.86
C VAL A 314 13.62 22.21 -6.67
N VAL A 315 13.61 22.41 -7.98
CA VAL A 315 12.72 21.71 -8.93
C VAL A 315 13.56 20.70 -9.70
N ALA A 316 13.15 19.43 -9.67
CA ALA A 316 13.83 18.37 -10.41
C ALA A 316 13.76 18.62 -11.92
N GLN A 317 14.90 18.57 -12.59
CA GLN A 317 15.05 18.78 -14.04
C GLN A 317 15.10 17.45 -14.82
N SER A 318 15.00 16.32 -14.12
CA SER A 318 14.96 14.98 -14.71
C SER A 318 14.24 13.98 -13.82
N LEU A 319 13.80 12.86 -14.40
CA LEU A 319 13.24 11.73 -13.64
C LEU A 319 14.23 11.14 -12.63
N VAL A 320 15.54 11.24 -12.89
CA VAL A 320 16.57 10.76 -11.96
C VAL A 320 16.60 11.65 -10.72
N GLU A 321 16.57 12.97 -10.89
CA GLU A 321 16.50 13.93 -9.79
C GLU A 321 15.20 13.79 -9.00
N ALA A 322 14.06 13.65 -9.69
CA ALA A 322 12.76 13.44 -9.05
C ALA A 322 12.76 12.20 -8.14
N ARG A 323 13.28 11.07 -8.63
CA ARG A 323 13.45 9.85 -7.82
C ARG A 323 14.39 10.05 -6.65
N ALA A 324 15.47 10.80 -6.84
CA ALA A 324 16.43 11.08 -5.78
C ALA A 324 15.81 11.95 -4.67
N LEU A 325 14.91 12.89 -5.01
CA LEU A 325 14.13 13.65 -4.03
C LEU A 325 13.13 12.76 -3.28
N TRP A 326 12.41 11.87 -3.97
CA TRP A 326 11.50 10.91 -3.33
C TRP A 326 12.23 9.93 -2.40
N ALA A 327 13.43 9.49 -2.78
CA ALA A 327 14.24 8.59 -1.97
C ALA A 327 14.58 9.17 -0.59
N LEU A 328 14.66 10.51 -0.45
CA LEU A 328 14.82 11.14 0.86
C LEU A 328 13.62 10.87 1.76
N ARG A 329 12.41 11.04 1.23
CA ARG A 329 11.17 10.83 1.97
C ARG A 329 10.94 9.36 2.27
N GLU A 330 11.21 8.49 1.32
CA GLU A 330 11.03 7.03 1.42
C GLU A 330 12.10 6.37 2.29
N GLY A 331 13.29 6.97 2.40
CA GLY A 331 14.39 6.49 3.23
C GLY A 331 14.21 6.74 4.73
N ILE A 332 13.30 7.63 5.15
CA ILE A 332 13.11 7.98 6.59
C ILE A 332 12.82 6.74 7.46
N PRO A 333 11.86 5.85 7.12
CA PRO A 333 11.60 4.65 7.93
C PRO A 333 12.80 3.70 8.01
N GLU A 334 13.57 3.55 6.93
CA GLU A 334 14.77 2.70 6.92
C GLU A 334 15.86 3.30 7.81
N ALA A 335 16.12 4.60 7.68
CA ALA A 335 17.10 5.31 8.50
C ALA A 335 16.73 5.21 9.99
N HIS A 336 15.46 5.41 10.34
CA HIS A 336 14.99 5.25 11.72
C HIS A 336 15.14 3.81 12.23
N ALA A 337 14.89 2.80 11.40
CA ALA A 337 15.04 1.40 11.79
C ALA A 337 16.50 1.05 12.13
N ARG A 338 17.49 1.65 11.43
CA ARG A 338 18.93 1.43 11.69
C ARG A 338 19.38 1.96 13.05
N ILE A 339 18.75 3.03 13.55
CA ILE A 339 19.01 3.61 14.87
C ILE A 339 18.09 3.06 15.98
N GLY A 340 17.25 2.07 15.68
CA GLY A 340 16.39 1.40 16.66
C GLY A 340 15.04 2.07 16.94
N GLY A 341 14.54 2.92 16.03
CA GLY A 341 13.22 3.58 16.09
C GLY A 341 12.01 2.72 15.69
#